data_AF-A0A9W7CC83-F1
#
_entry.id   AF-A0A9W7CC83-F1
#
_cell.length_a   1.000
_cell.length_b   1.000
_cell.length_c   1.000
_cell.angle_alpha   90.00
_cell.angle_beta   90.00
_cell.angle_gamma   90.00
#
_symmetry.space_group_name_H-M   'P 1'
#
loop_
_entity.id
_entity.type
_entity.pdbx_description
1 polymer ?
#
loop_
_entity_poly.entity_id
_entity_poly.type
_entity_poly.pdbx_seq_one_letter_code
_entity_poly.pdbx_strand_id
1 'polypeptide(L)'
;MVGGSEGNWERDAGEVRRRLGEVDGSLAGRVIWGTTAKDVPRGEGSVYLSPDADEQLDVGEGEGEGKGWKYDYIVVGGLVDRTVTPGRSLKMATAFGVKAAQLPLTSLGLEELVSTEALNIDTVLEMCGMWRMNVSKGEGVGEGWRKAAVKAMLMHEERHPNRTLHNDGAKRKEEKRKEEKTK
;
A
#
# COMPACT_ATOMS: atom_id res chain seq x y z
N MET A 1 -6.50 -18.17 -33.51
CA MET A 1 -5.31 -18.37 -32.67
C MET A 1 -4.62 -17.02 -32.56
N VAL A 2 -4.72 -16.34 -31.42
CA VAL A 2 -4.02 -15.07 -31.18
C VAL A 2 -3.02 -15.36 -30.08
N GLY A 3 -1.74 -15.35 -30.44
CA GLY A 3 -0.62 -15.64 -29.55
C GLY A 3 -0.50 -14.58 -28.46
N GLY A 4 -0.38 -15.04 -27.22
CA GLY A 4 -0.13 -14.18 -26.07
C GLY A 4 1.25 -13.54 -26.14
N SER A 5 1.30 -12.24 -25.87
CA SER A 5 2.55 -11.51 -25.62
C SER A 5 3.04 -11.85 -24.21
N GLU A 6 3.87 -12.89 -24.10
CA GLU A 6 4.65 -13.14 -22.89
C GLU A 6 5.76 -12.09 -22.76
N GLY A 7 5.71 -11.36 -21.65
CA GLY A 7 6.88 -10.95 -20.86
C GLY A 7 7.86 -9.92 -21.45
N ASN A 8 7.62 -8.64 -21.18
CA ASN A 8 8.67 -7.59 -21.20
C ASN A 8 8.82 -6.87 -19.85
N TRP A 9 8.28 -7.43 -18.77
CA TRP A 9 8.26 -6.81 -17.45
C TRP A 9 9.65 -6.73 -16.79
N GLU A 10 10.58 -7.63 -17.15
CA GLU A 10 11.97 -7.58 -16.64
C GLU A 10 12.72 -6.35 -17.15
N ARG A 11 12.46 -5.94 -18.40
CA ARG A 11 13.06 -4.75 -19.02
C ARG A 11 12.47 -3.46 -18.44
N ASP A 12 11.17 -3.45 -18.20
CA ASP A 12 10.47 -2.32 -17.58
C ASP A 12 10.85 -2.18 -16.09
N ALA A 13 11.02 -3.29 -15.36
CA ALA A 13 11.52 -3.27 -13.99
C ALA A 13 12.98 -2.80 -13.90
N GLY A 14 13.81 -3.13 -14.89
CA GLY A 14 15.19 -2.62 -15.00
C GLY A 14 15.25 -1.12 -15.24
N GLU A 15 14.35 -0.58 -16.06
CA GLU A 15 14.24 0.86 -16.32
C GLU A 15 13.70 1.64 -15.11
N VAL A 16 12.73 1.09 -14.38
CA VAL A 16 12.26 1.66 -13.12
C VAL A 16 13.36 1.63 -12.05
N ARG A 17 14.13 0.55 -11.93
CA ARG A 17 15.29 0.48 -11.01
C ARG A 17 16.35 1.52 -11.36
N ARG A 18 16.63 1.74 -12.65
CA ARG A 18 17.59 2.76 -13.11
C ARG A 18 17.11 4.18 -12.78
N ARG A 19 15.82 4.46 -12.96
CA ARG A 19 15.22 5.77 -12.60
C ARG A 19 15.13 6.00 -11.09
N LEU A 20 14.92 4.95 -10.30
CA LEU A 20 14.92 5.03 -8.83
C LEU A 20 16.34 5.09 -8.24
N GLY A 21 17.35 4.59 -8.97
CA GLY A 21 18.76 4.65 -8.58
C GLY A 21 19.45 6.00 -8.85
N GLU A 22 18.87 6.85 -9.69
CA GLU A 22 19.35 8.24 -9.92
C GLU A 22 18.76 9.25 -8.92
N VAL A 23 17.88 8.81 -8.02
CA VAL A 23 17.40 9.62 -6.91
C VAL A 23 18.47 9.56 -5.81
N ASP A 24 19.18 10.67 -5.64
CA ASP A 24 20.17 10.94 -4.61
C ASP A 24 19.98 10.08 -3.34
N GLY A 25 21.03 9.33 -2.97
CA GLY A 25 21.03 8.39 -1.84
C GLY A 25 20.78 9.01 -0.47
N SER A 26 20.50 10.31 -0.42
CA SER A 26 20.08 11.08 0.74
C SER A 26 18.57 11.00 1.03
N LEU A 27 17.75 10.43 0.15
CA LEU A 27 16.29 10.27 0.37
C LEU A 27 16.00 8.96 1.10
N ALA A 28 16.18 9.00 2.42
CA ALA A 28 15.85 7.92 3.35
C ALA A 28 14.40 7.43 3.16
N GLY A 29 14.32 6.19 2.71
CA GLY A 29 13.16 5.31 2.71
C GLY A 29 12.65 4.92 1.32
N ARG A 30 12.56 3.60 1.09
CA ARG A 30 12.32 2.98 -0.21
C ARG A 30 11.01 2.20 -0.19
N VAL A 31 10.21 2.35 -1.24
CA VAL A 31 9.06 1.46 -1.49
C VAL A 31 9.55 0.30 -2.36
N ILE A 32 9.36 -0.94 -1.90
CA ILE A 32 9.85 -2.14 -2.58
C ILE A 32 8.65 -2.92 -3.13
N TRP A 33 8.72 -3.29 -4.41
CA TRP A 33 7.73 -4.10 -5.11
C TRP A 33 8.36 -5.28 -5.87
N GLY A 34 7.59 -6.34 -6.11
CA GLY A 34 7.98 -7.43 -7.02
C GLY A 34 9.24 -8.20 -6.61
N THR A 35 9.58 -8.25 -5.32
CA THR A 35 10.81 -8.86 -4.82
C THR A 35 10.64 -10.29 -4.35
N THR A 36 11.74 -11.03 -4.36
CA THR A 36 11.81 -12.33 -3.69
C THR A 36 12.06 -12.13 -2.19
N ALA A 37 11.80 -13.17 -1.38
CA ALA A 37 12.01 -13.16 0.07
C ALA A 37 13.41 -12.71 0.52
N LYS A 38 14.40 -12.80 -0.37
CA LYS A 38 15.80 -12.48 -0.11
C LYS A 38 16.09 -10.98 -0.22
N ASP A 39 15.29 -10.25 -0.99
CA ASP A 39 15.53 -8.83 -1.28
C ASP A 39 14.69 -7.90 -0.38
N VAL A 40 13.84 -8.47 0.47
CA VAL A 40 13.03 -7.72 1.44
C VAL A 40 13.88 -7.44 2.67
N PRO A 41 14.15 -6.17 3.00
CA PRO A 41 14.83 -5.80 4.24
C PRO A 41 14.03 -6.28 5.45
N ARG A 42 14.74 -6.83 6.43
CA ARG A 42 14.16 -7.36 7.67
C ARG A 42 14.52 -6.44 8.81
N GLY A 43 13.64 -6.33 9.80
CA GLY A 43 13.85 -5.50 10.98
C GLY A 43 12.74 -4.47 11.18
N GLU A 44 12.88 -3.67 12.24
CA GLU A 44 11.84 -2.75 12.71
C GLU A 44 11.56 -1.59 11.74
N GLY A 45 12.53 -1.20 10.91
CA GLY A 45 12.38 -0.20 9.85
C GLY A 45 11.62 -0.70 8.61
N SER A 46 11.10 -1.93 8.60
CA SER A 46 10.40 -2.51 7.44
C SER A 46 8.97 -2.93 7.76
N VAL A 47 8.04 -2.61 6.87
CA VAL A 47 6.63 -3.01 6.97
C VAL A 47 6.09 -3.52 5.65
N TYR A 48 5.31 -4.58 5.70
CA TYR A 48 4.66 -5.19 4.56
C TYR A 48 3.18 -4.81 4.53
N LEU A 49 2.72 -4.20 3.43
CA LEU A 49 1.32 -3.82 3.29
C LEU A 49 0.44 -5.02 2.94
N SER A 50 -0.57 -5.25 3.77
CA SER A 50 -1.56 -6.31 3.59
C SER A 50 -2.94 -5.82 3.99
N PRO A 51 -3.98 -6.01 3.15
CA PRO A 51 -5.36 -5.69 3.55
C PRO A 51 -5.86 -6.58 4.69
N ASP A 52 -5.24 -7.75 4.91
CA ASP A 52 -5.63 -8.71 5.94
C ASP A 52 -4.87 -8.56 7.27
N ALA A 53 -4.01 -7.55 7.43
CA ALA A 53 -3.29 -7.34 8.69
C ALA A 53 -4.20 -6.80 9.79
N ASP A 54 -3.93 -7.13 11.05
CA ASP A 54 -4.73 -6.65 12.19
C ASP A 54 -4.44 -5.18 12.56
N GLU A 55 -3.22 -4.73 12.31
CA GLU A 55 -2.76 -3.39 12.64
C GLU A 55 -2.77 -2.47 11.41
N GLN A 56 -2.98 -1.16 11.64
CA GLN A 56 -2.80 -0.15 10.60
C GLN A 56 -1.36 0.37 10.57
N LEU A 57 -0.96 0.83 9.38
CA LEU A 57 0.34 1.45 9.17
C LEU A 57 0.45 2.69 10.04
N ASP A 58 1.39 2.66 10.97
CA ASP A 58 1.68 3.82 11.79
C ASP A 58 2.42 4.89 10.97
N VAL A 59 1.70 5.92 10.57
CA VAL A 59 2.22 7.09 9.86
C VAL A 59 2.73 8.17 10.82
N GLY A 60 3.04 7.82 12.07
CA GLY A 60 3.70 8.71 13.00
C GLY A 60 5.14 9.02 12.59
N GLU A 61 5.69 10.03 13.27
CA GLU A 61 7.13 10.26 13.24
C GLU A 61 7.85 9.08 13.92
N GLY A 62 9.05 8.76 13.43
CA GLY A 62 9.89 7.72 14.02
C GLY A 62 11.36 8.07 13.93
N GLU A 63 12.17 7.26 14.62
CA GLU A 63 13.62 7.40 14.70
C GLU A 63 14.35 6.77 13.50
N GLY A 64 13.65 6.47 12.39
CA GLY A 64 14.26 5.97 11.16
C GLY A 64 15.36 6.92 10.67
N GLU A 65 16.33 6.40 9.92
CA GLU A 65 17.59 7.08 9.59
C GLU A 65 17.38 8.43 8.85
N GLY A 66 17.14 9.49 9.63
CA GLY A 66 17.38 10.87 9.26
C GLY A 66 16.21 11.76 8.82
N LYS A 67 14.93 11.34 8.81
CA LYS A 67 13.85 12.21 8.25
C LYS A 67 12.46 12.17 8.93
N GLY A 68 12.35 11.69 10.18
CA GLY A 68 11.07 11.75 10.92
C GLY A 68 10.01 10.77 10.41
N TRP A 69 10.44 9.61 9.90
CA TRP A 69 9.56 8.54 9.45
C TRP A 69 9.80 7.28 10.27
N LYS A 70 8.73 6.51 10.49
CA LYS A 70 8.84 5.24 11.20
C LYS A 70 9.42 4.09 10.38
N TYR A 71 9.27 4.10 9.06
CA TYR A 71 9.67 2.99 8.19
C TYR A 71 10.63 3.43 7.09
N ASP A 72 11.79 2.77 7.04
CA ASP A 72 12.76 2.84 5.96
C ASP A 72 12.26 2.07 4.73
N TYR A 73 11.47 1.01 4.93
CA TYR A 73 10.97 0.17 3.84
C TYR A 73 9.48 -0.10 3.97
N ILE A 74 8.74 0.22 2.91
CA ILE A 74 7.34 -0.20 2.75
C ILE A 74 7.30 -1.20 1.60
N VAL A 75 6.88 -2.42 1.89
CA VAL A 75 6.82 -3.52 0.93
C VAL A 75 5.40 -3.69 0.44
N VAL A 76 5.22 -3.70 -0.88
CA VAL A 76 3.92 -3.89 -1.52
C VAL A 76 3.96 -5.14 -2.39
N GLY A 77 3.03 -6.06 -2.16
CA GLY A 77 2.92 -7.28 -2.95
C GLY A 77 2.53 -6.99 -4.40
N GLY A 78 3.40 -7.36 -5.35
CA GLY A 78 3.16 -7.27 -6.79
C GLY A 78 2.21 -8.34 -7.32
N LEU A 79 0.98 -8.40 -6.80
CA LEU A 79 -0.04 -9.35 -7.25
C LEU A 79 -0.95 -8.69 -8.28
N VAL A 80 -0.80 -9.10 -9.54
CA VAL A 80 -1.67 -8.69 -10.66
C VAL A 80 -2.74 -9.77 -10.94
N ASP A 81 -2.96 -10.66 -9.98
CA ASP A 81 -3.92 -11.75 -10.13
C ASP A 81 -5.34 -11.21 -9.94
N ARG A 82 -6.26 -11.52 -10.87
CA ARG A 82 -7.65 -11.03 -10.82
C ARG A 82 -8.46 -11.71 -9.71
N THR A 83 -7.88 -12.71 -9.04
CA THR A 83 -8.50 -13.44 -7.94
C THR A 83 -7.88 -13.00 -6.62
N VAL A 84 -8.65 -12.22 -5.85
CA VAL A 84 -8.29 -11.88 -4.47
C VAL A 84 -8.22 -13.17 -3.66
N THR A 85 -7.02 -13.52 -3.19
CA THR A 85 -6.82 -14.65 -2.28
C THR A 85 -6.59 -14.11 -0.87
N PRO A 86 -7.59 -14.20 0.03
CA PRO A 86 -7.47 -13.67 1.38
C PRO A 86 -6.26 -14.24 2.13
N GLY A 87 -5.56 -13.37 2.87
CA GLY A 87 -4.41 -13.73 3.69
C GLY A 87 -3.13 -14.03 2.92
N ARG A 88 -3.11 -13.88 1.58
CA ARG A 88 -1.90 -14.16 0.78
C ARG A 88 -0.76 -13.21 1.15
N SER A 89 -1.01 -11.90 1.14
CA SER A 89 0.00 -10.89 1.50
C SER A 89 0.44 -11.03 2.95
N LEU A 90 -0.47 -11.36 3.86
CA LEU A 90 -0.14 -11.62 5.26
C LEU A 90 0.78 -12.84 5.42
N LYS A 91 0.48 -13.96 4.75
CA LYS A 91 1.35 -15.15 4.73
C LYS A 91 2.73 -14.84 4.18
N MET A 92 2.82 -13.99 3.15
CA MET A 92 4.12 -13.56 2.60
C MET A 92 4.91 -12.73 3.62
N ALA A 93 4.26 -11.78 4.30
CA ALA A 93 4.89 -10.99 5.36
C ALA A 93 5.46 -11.89 6.48
N THR A 94 4.67 -12.88 6.94
CA THR A 94 5.11 -13.89 7.92
C THR A 94 6.29 -14.70 7.40
N ALA A 95 6.23 -15.18 6.15
CA ALA A 95 7.32 -15.94 5.54
C ALA A 95 8.62 -15.13 5.40
N PHE A 96 8.50 -13.80 5.26
CA PHE A 96 9.63 -12.89 5.16
C PHE A 96 10.16 -12.44 6.52
N GLY A 97 9.43 -12.71 7.61
CA GLY A 97 9.76 -12.22 8.95
C GLY A 97 9.63 -10.71 9.06
N VAL A 98 8.65 -10.11 8.36
CA VAL A 98 8.39 -8.67 8.34
C VAL A 98 7.03 -8.38 8.95
N LYS A 99 6.92 -7.29 9.71
CA LYS A 99 5.65 -6.83 10.26
C LYS A 99 4.66 -6.52 9.14
N ALA A 100 3.41 -6.97 9.28
CA ALA A 100 2.34 -6.63 8.34
C ALA A 100 1.49 -5.47 8.88
N ALA A 101 1.01 -4.60 8.00
CA ALA A 101 0.07 -3.54 8.35
C ALA A 101 -0.90 -3.24 7.20
N GLN A 102 -2.11 -2.78 7.53
CA GLN A 102 -3.09 -2.23 6.60
C GLN A 102 -2.76 -0.77 6.28
N LEU A 103 -3.33 -0.24 5.19
CA LEU A 103 -3.33 1.21 4.97
C LEU A 103 -4.10 1.90 6.11
N PRO A 104 -3.67 3.09 6.57
CA PRO A 104 -4.26 3.78 7.72
C PRO A 104 -5.49 4.59 7.31
N LEU A 105 -6.41 3.98 6.56
CA LEU A 105 -7.60 4.69 6.06
C LEU A 105 -8.57 5.02 7.21
N THR A 106 -8.82 4.06 8.12
CA THR A 106 -9.72 4.29 9.26
C THR A 106 -9.13 5.25 10.29
N SER A 107 -7.87 5.07 10.69
CA SER A 107 -7.25 5.94 11.70
C SER A 107 -7.13 7.41 11.25
N LEU A 108 -7.23 7.67 9.94
CA LEU A 108 -7.18 9.01 9.37
C LEU A 108 -8.55 9.56 8.94
N GLY A 109 -9.66 8.89 9.27
CA GLY A 109 -11.02 9.32 8.93
C GLY A 109 -11.34 9.25 7.43
N LEU A 110 -10.71 8.30 6.74
CA LEU A 110 -10.89 8.02 5.31
C LEU A 110 -11.64 6.71 5.10
N GLU A 111 -12.55 6.35 6.01
CA GLU A 111 -13.32 5.10 5.91
C GLU A 111 -14.16 5.04 4.64
N GLU A 112 -14.58 6.20 4.13
CA GLU A 112 -15.34 6.32 2.90
C GLU A 112 -14.53 5.95 1.65
N LEU A 113 -13.20 6.00 1.75
CA LEU A 113 -12.26 5.58 0.71
C LEU A 113 -11.92 4.09 0.80
N VAL A 114 -12.49 3.35 1.76
CA VAL A 114 -12.25 1.91 1.91
C VAL A 114 -12.98 1.18 0.79
N SER A 115 -12.21 0.78 -0.22
CA SER A 115 -12.66 -0.16 -1.24
C SER A 115 -12.95 -1.53 -0.61
N THR A 116 -14.05 -2.15 -1.01
CA THR A 116 -14.37 -3.56 -0.69
C THR A 116 -13.43 -4.54 -1.37
N GLU A 117 -12.79 -4.09 -2.46
CA GLU A 117 -11.73 -4.81 -3.16
C GLU A 117 -10.35 -4.30 -2.72
N ALA A 118 -9.34 -5.17 -2.82
CA ALA A 118 -7.96 -4.73 -2.64
C ALA A 118 -7.62 -3.64 -3.67
N LEU A 119 -6.99 -2.54 -3.21
CA LEU A 119 -6.53 -1.48 -4.10
C LEU A 119 -5.51 -2.02 -5.11
N ASN A 120 -5.54 -1.46 -6.33
CA ASN A 120 -4.49 -1.72 -7.31
C ASN A 120 -3.12 -1.29 -6.73
N ILE A 121 -2.06 -2.05 -7.02
CA ILE A 121 -0.69 -1.73 -6.64
C ILE A 121 -0.30 -0.31 -7.05
N ASP A 122 -0.68 0.14 -8.25
CA ASP A 122 -0.34 1.49 -8.72
C ASP A 122 -0.89 2.57 -7.78
N THR A 123 -2.13 2.40 -7.31
CA THR A 123 -2.77 3.31 -6.36
C THR A 123 -2.07 3.30 -5.01
N VAL A 124 -1.63 2.14 -4.52
CA VAL A 124 -0.88 2.03 -3.26
C VAL A 124 0.49 2.71 -3.40
N LEU A 125 1.19 2.50 -4.50
CA LEU A 125 2.50 3.11 -4.74
C LEU A 125 2.42 4.62 -4.92
N GLU A 126 1.42 5.11 -5.66
CA GLU A 126 1.14 6.54 -5.80
C GLU A 126 0.85 7.18 -4.44
N MET A 127 0.04 6.52 -3.60
CA MET A 127 -0.25 6.97 -2.24
C MET A 127 1.03 7.08 -1.40
N CYS A 128 1.86 6.03 -1.38
CA CYS A 128 3.13 6.06 -0.64
C CYS A 128 4.12 7.11 -1.18
N GLY A 129 4.21 7.25 -2.51
CA GLY A 129 5.10 8.22 -3.16
C GLY A 129 4.68 9.66 -2.89
N MET A 130 3.39 9.97 -3.02
CA MET A 130 2.86 11.31 -2.72
C MET A 130 2.97 11.65 -1.24
N TRP A 131 2.74 10.70 -0.34
CA TRP A 131 2.95 10.92 1.09
C TRP A 131 4.39 11.35 1.39
N ARG A 132 5.37 10.65 0.81
CA ARG A 132 6.79 11.01 0.93
C ARG A 132 7.08 12.42 0.45
N MET A 133 6.56 12.79 -0.71
CA MET A 133 6.73 14.13 -1.27
C MET A 133 6.08 15.21 -0.39
N ASN A 134 4.90 14.94 0.17
CA ASN A 134 4.14 15.87 0.97
C ASN A 134 4.87 16.24 2.27
N VAL A 135 5.33 15.25 3.04
CA VAL A 135 6.09 15.55 4.27
C VAL A 135 7.45 16.16 3.97
N SER A 136 8.10 15.77 2.86
CA SER A 136 9.34 16.43 2.43
C SER A 136 9.15 17.92 2.12
N LYS A 137 7.91 18.36 1.85
CA LYS A 137 7.53 19.78 1.71
C LYS A 137 7.14 20.44 3.03
N GLY A 138 7.30 19.76 4.16
CA GLY A 138 6.96 20.24 5.50
C GLY A 138 5.52 20.00 5.93
N GLU A 139 4.76 19.16 5.21
CA GLU A 139 3.44 18.74 5.70
C GLU A 139 3.60 17.76 6.87
N GLY A 140 2.78 17.90 7.92
CA GLY A 140 2.78 16.94 9.02
C GLY A 140 2.43 15.52 8.53
N VAL A 141 3.03 14.48 9.12
CA VAL A 141 3.01 13.12 8.54
C VAL A 141 1.61 12.57 8.28
N GLY A 142 0.67 12.78 9.21
CA GLY A 142 -0.73 12.38 9.03
C GLY A 142 -1.48 13.20 7.97
N GLU A 143 -1.19 14.51 7.87
CA GLU A 143 -1.82 15.37 6.86
C GLU A 143 -1.29 15.08 5.46
N GLY A 144 0.03 14.88 5.34
CA GLY A 144 0.66 14.47 4.11
C GLY A 144 0.12 13.14 3.61
N TRP A 145 -0.17 12.19 4.52
CA TRP A 145 -0.80 10.92 4.15
C TRP A 145 -2.24 11.14 3.68
N ARG A 146 -3.05 11.90 4.42
CA ARG A 146 -4.44 12.17 4.02
C ARG A 146 -4.54 12.75 2.61
N LYS A 147 -3.75 13.79 2.31
CA LYS A 147 -3.71 14.40 0.97
C LYS A 147 -3.26 13.41 -0.11
N ALA A 148 -2.26 12.59 0.20
CA ALA A 148 -1.78 11.57 -0.73
C ALA A 148 -2.85 10.50 -1.00
N ALA A 149 -3.55 10.04 0.04
CA ALA A 149 -4.60 9.05 -0.07
C ALA A 149 -5.77 9.56 -0.91
N VAL A 150 -6.31 10.75 -0.58
CA VAL A 150 -7.40 11.37 -1.36
C VAL A 150 -7.01 11.51 -2.83
N LYS A 151 -5.82 12.04 -3.11
CA LYS A 151 -5.36 12.25 -4.49
C LYS A 151 -5.17 10.93 -5.25
N ALA A 152 -4.57 9.91 -4.63
CA ALA A 152 -4.38 8.60 -5.26
C ALA A 152 -5.72 7.93 -5.60
N MET A 153 -6.72 8.07 -4.72
CA MET A 153 -8.05 7.52 -4.93
C MET A 153 -8.81 8.23 -6.04
N LEU A 154 -8.73 9.58 -6.12
CA LEU A 154 -9.29 10.34 -7.24
C LEU A 154 -8.66 9.92 -8.58
N MET A 155 -7.33 9.78 -8.62
CA MET A 155 -6.62 9.31 -9.82
C MET A 155 -6.94 7.85 -10.16
N HIS A 156 -7.27 7.01 -9.17
CA HIS A 156 -7.75 5.65 -9.40
C HIS A 156 -9.11 5.67 -10.10
N GLU A 157 -10.06 6.46 -9.59
CA GLU A 157 -11.40 6.61 -10.15
C GLU A 157 -11.35 7.13 -11.60
N GLU A 158 -10.51 8.13 -11.87
CA GLU A 158 -10.30 8.67 -13.23
C GLU A 158 -9.79 7.61 -14.22
N ARG A 159 -8.86 6.74 -13.78
CA ARG A 159 -8.29 5.67 -14.63
C ARG A 159 -9.21 4.46 -14.77
N HIS A 160 -10.06 4.23 -13.78
CA HIS A 160 -10.93 3.07 -13.70
C HIS A 160 -12.37 3.48 -13.36
N PRO A 161 -13.05 4.25 -14.24
CA PRO A 161 -14.39 4.78 -13.95
C PRO A 161 -15.46 3.70 -13.74
N ASN A 162 -15.20 2.48 -14.23
CA ASN A 162 -16.08 1.33 -14.07
C ASN A 162 -15.78 0.49 -12.81
N ARG A 163 -14.72 0.82 -12.06
CA ARG A 163 -14.42 0.22 -10.76
C ARG A 163 -14.96 1.14 -9.69
N THR A 164 -16.11 0.79 -9.16
CA THR A 164 -16.70 1.57 -8.09
C THR A 164 -16.01 1.29 -6.76
N LEU A 165 -15.45 2.35 -6.17
CA LEU A 165 -15.05 2.38 -4.77
C LEU A 165 -16.32 2.28 -3.92
N HIS A 166 -16.76 1.07 -3.58
CA HIS A 166 -18.02 0.88 -2.87
C HIS A 166 -17.85 0.59 -1.38
N ASN A 167 -18.63 1.32 -0.60
CA ASN A 167 -18.77 1.32 0.85
C ASN A 167 -19.55 0.08 1.39
N ASP A 168 -19.50 -1.08 0.71
CA ASP A 168 -20.29 -2.25 1.12
C ASP A 168 -19.76 -2.92 2.40
N GLY A 169 -18.52 -2.60 2.80
CA GLY A 169 -17.93 -3.08 4.04
C GLY A 169 -18.66 -2.57 5.30
N ALA A 170 -19.13 -1.32 5.28
CA ALA A 170 -19.89 -0.73 6.38
C ALA A 170 -21.30 -1.34 6.46
N LYS A 171 -21.99 -1.50 5.32
CA LYS A 171 -23.30 -2.16 5.26
C LYS A 171 -23.26 -3.61 5.73
N ARG A 172 -22.26 -4.41 5.29
CA ARG A 172 -22.13 -5.81 5.72
C ARG A 172 -21.77 -5.96 7.20
N LYS A 173 -20.95 -5.06 7.76
CA LYS A 173 -20.67 -5.05 9.21
C LYS A 173 -21.93 -4.69 10.01
N GLU A 174 -22.74 -3.76 9.54
CA GLU A 174 -24.00 -3.39 10.19
C GLU A 174 -25.06 -4.49 10.10
N GLU A 175 -25.16 -5.19 8.96
CA GLU A 175 -26.04 -6.35 8.77
C GLU A 175 -25.64 -7.51 9.70
N LYS A 176 -24.35 -7.85 9.77
CA LYS A 176 -23.86 -8.87 10.73
C LYS A 176 -24.15 -8.50 12.19
N ARG A 177 -23.99 -7.22 12.55
CA ARG A 177 -24.26 -6.73 13.91
C ARG A 177 -25.76 -6.74 14.25
N LYS A 178 -26.64 -6.65 13.25
CA LYS A 178 -28.09 -6.80 13.39
C LYS A 178 -28.48 -8.27 13.53
N GLU A 179 -27.87 -9.17 12.77
CA GLU A 179 -28.10 -10.62 12.88
C GLU A 179 -27.67 -11.19 14.25
N GLU A 180 -26.56 -10.74 14.80
CA GLU A 180 -26.07 -11.17 16.12
C GLU A 180 -26.90 -10.64 17.30
N LYS A 181 -27.63 -9.54 17.13
CA LYS A 181 -28.52 -8.98 18.16
C LYS A 181 -29.93 -9.60 18.17
N THR A 182 -30.25 -10.39 17.15
CA THR A 182 -31.59 -10.99 16.98
C THR A 182 -31.60 -12.49 17.35
N LYS A 183 -30.46 -13.03 17.78
CA LYS A 183 -30.32 -14.35 18.41
C LYS A 183 -30.14 -14.21 19.91
#